data_AF-A0A494QZE2-F1
#
_entry.id   AF-A0A494QZE2-F1
#
_cell.length_a   1.000
_cell.length_b   1.000
_cell.length_c   1.000
_cell.angle_alpha   90.00
_cell.angle_beta   90.00
_cell.angle_gamma   90.00
#
_symmetry.space_group_name_H-M   'P 1'
#
loop_
_entity.id
_entity.type
_entity.pdbx_description
1 polymer ?
#
loop_
_entity_poly.entity_id
_entity_poly.type
_entity_poly.pdbx_seq_one_letter_code
_entity_poly.pdbx_strand_id
1 'polypeptide(L)'
;MSNDEFVPRPGFTIDWARQFDVGPSDEHLHAIGQFIVNYSAVEWQLAELFAFFLNMSVPDAQKLSVEANISMAGMIRYIQVRITESGTSDNQAIDDLLHTLKVFDAVSMIRHKIVHWQWGLNEGPTASLTNLIKPKSPAKSNTTLNIDDLRNECLKLMKILQAIALNGEIIRGTMTRAQILEIRTDTSPEKLFRP
;
A
#
# COMPACT_ATOMS: atom_id res chain seq x y z
N MET A 1 31.52 18.51 -3.18
CA MET A 1 30.61 17.68 -2.37
C MET A 1 31.42 16.50 -1.91
N SER A 2 31.64 16.35 -0.60
CA SER A 2 32.47 15.27 -0.06
C SER A 2 31.79 13.92 -0.27
N ASN A 3 32.59 12.91 -0.61
CA ASN A 3 32.17 11.55 -0.93
C ASN A 3 31.92 10.69 0.34
N ASP A 4 31.54 11.32 1.45
CA ASP A 4 31.62 10.72 2.80
C ASP A 4 30.37 9.94 3.23
N GLU A 5 29.39 9.70 2.37
CA GLU A 5 28.14 8.98 2.72
C GLU A 5 27.94 7.66 1.97
N PHE A 6 29.01 7.00 1.52
CA PHE A 6 28.88 5.65 0.98
C PHE A 6 30.03 4.74 1.43
N VAL A 7 29.75 3.90 2.42
CA VAL A 7 30.63 2.81 2.83
C VAL A 7 30.06 1.50 2.25
N PRO A 8 30.59 1.00 1.12
CA PRO A 8 30.16 -0.29 0.60
C PRO A 8 30.49 -1.39 1.60
N ARG A 9 29.55 -2.32 1.80
CA ARG A 9 29.84 -3.53 2.57
C ARG A 9 31.05 -4.26 1.93
N PRO A 10 31.99 -4.79 2.72
CA PRO A 10 33.01 -5.69 2.21
C PRO A 10 32.35 -6.78 1.35
N GLY A 11 33.02 -7.22 0.28
CA GLY A 11 32.50 -8.27 -0.60
C GLY A 11 31.97 -9.44 0.22
N PHE A 12 30.70 -9.78 0.03
CA PHE A 12 30.06 -10.76 0.90
C PHE A 12 30.71 -12.13 0.70
N THR A 13 31.07 -12.77 1.81
CA THR A 13 31.21 -14.22 1.87
C THR A 13 29.91 -14.73 2.47
N ILE A 14 29.39 -15.87 2.00
CA ILE A 14 28.25 -16.51 2.66
C ILE A 14 28.68 -16.75 4.10
N ASP A 15 28.10 -15.98 5.03
CA ASP A 15 28.26 -16.24 6.45
C ASP A 15 27.41 -17.49 6.74
N TRP A 16 28.05 -18.65 6.76
CA TRP A 16 27.38 -19.91 7.06
C TRP A 16 26.79 -19.95 8.48
N ALA A 17 27.16 -18.99 9.36
CA ALA A 17 26.56 -18.78 10.66
C ALA A 17 25.36 -17.79 10.63
N ARG A 18 25.30 -16.88 9.65
CA ARG A 18 24.16 -15.98 9.37
C ARG A 18 23.60 -16.24 7.97
N GLN A 19 22.92 -17.36 7.82
CA GLN A 19 22.46 -17.87 6.52
C GLN A 19 21.38 -17.01 5.83
N PHE A 20 20.80 -16.01 6.52
CA PHE A 20 19.62 -15.26 6.05
C PHE A 20 19.78 -13.72 6.05
N ASP A 21 20.95 -13.16 6.37
CA ASP A 21 21.18 -11.70 6.48
C ASP A 21 21.72 -11.10 5.16
N VAL A 22 21.00 -11.31 4.06
CA VAL A 22 21.36 -10.78 2.73
C VAL A 22 20.35 -9.73 2.30
N GLY A 23 20.74 -8.46 2.36
CA GLY A 23 19.87 -7.34 2.01
C GLY A 23 20.26 -6.03 2.72
N PRO A 24 19.34 -5.06 2.81
CA PRO A 24 19.50 -3.92 3.73
C PRO A 24 19.42 -4.38 5.19
N SER A 25 19.61 -3.46 6.15
CA SER A 25 19.58 -3.77 7.58
C SER A 25 18.31 -4.51 8.04
N ASP A 26 18.40 -5.29 9.13
CA ASP A 26 17.27 -6.07 9.68
C ASP A 26 16.01 -5.24 9.90
N GLU A 27 16.17 -4.00 10.35
CA GLU A 27 15.05 -3.07 10.52
C GLU A 27 14.36 -2.74 9.19
N HIS A 28 15.12 -2.57 8.10
CA HIS A 28 14.55 -2.40 6.77
C HIS A 28 13.87 -3.67 6.28
N LEU A 29 14.48 -4.85 6.47
CA LEU A 29 13.86 -6.11 6.08
C LEU A 29 12.51 -6.30 6.79
N HIS A 30 12.45 -6.01 8.09
CA HIS A 30 11.20 -6.03 8.85
C HIS A 30 10.18 -5.01 8.32
N ALA A 31 10.59 -3.76 8.10
CA ALA A 31 9.71 -2.72 7.59
C ALA A 31 9.21 -2.99 6.15
N ILE A 32 10.04 -3.60 5.30
CA ILE A 32 9.64 -4.07 3.96
C ILE A 32 8.58 -5.17 4.09
N GLY A 33 8.81 -6.15 4.96
CA GLY A 33 7.84 -7.21 5.24
C GLY A 33 6.51 -6.64 5.71
N GLN A 34 6.54 -5.73 6.69
CA GLN A 34 5.36 -5.05 7.21
C GLN A 34 4.64 -4.24 6.13
N PHE A 35 5.38 -3.53 5.28
CA PHE A 35 4.83 -2.77 4.16
C PHE A 35 4.04 -3.69 3.21
N ILE A 36 4.61 -4.83 2.82
CA ILE A 36 3.96 -5.77 1.90
C ILE A 36 2.70 -6.37 2.54
N VAL A 37 2.76 -6.77 3.81
CA VAL A 37 1.58 -7.29 4.53
C VAL A 37 0.47 -6.24 4.61
N ASN A 38 0.80 -4.99 4.98
CA ASN A 38 -0.18 -3.90 5.05
C ASN A 38 -0.76 -3.58 3.67
N TYR A 39 0.06 -3.61 2.63
CA TYR A 39 -0.39 -3.38 1.26
C TYR A 39 -1.38 -4.47 0.82
N SER A 40 -1.07 -5.75 1.07
CA SER A 40 -1.97 -6.86 0.75
C SER A 40 -3.27 -6.83 1.56
N ALA A 41 -3.25 -6.33 2.80
CA ALA A 41 -4.48 -6.11 3.56
C ALA A 41 -5.38 -5.07 2.89
N VAL A 42 -4.81 -3.98 2.36
CA VAL A 42 -5.56 -2.99 1.57
C VAL A 42 -6.09 -3.60 0.28
N GLU A 43 -5.28 -4.38 -0.45
CA GLU A 43 -5.73 -5.09 -1.65
C GLU A 43 -6.91 -6.01 -1.37
N TRP A 44 -6.93 -6.67 -0.21
CA TRP A 44 -8.04 -7.51 0.22
C TRP A 44 -9.33 -6.71 0.42
N GLN A 45 -9.27 -5.57 1.11
CA GLN A 45 -10.43 -4.67 1.28
C GLN A 45 -10.93 -4.10 -0.05
N LEU A 46 -10.04 -3.80 -0.99
CA LEU A 46 -10.42 -3.40 -2.34
C LEU A 46 -11.11 -4.53 -3.10
N ALA A 47 -10.64 -5.77 -2.96
CA ALA A 47 -11.28 -6.93 -3.57
C ALA A 47 -12.69 -7.17 -3.00
N GLU A 48 -12.91 -6.92 -1.70
CA GLU A 48 -14.24 -6.97 -1.08
C GLU A 48 -15.19 -5.91 -1.65
N LEU A 49 -14.73 -4.66 -1.82
CA LEU A 49 -15.51 -3.61 -2.46
C LEU A 49 -15.80 -3.92 -3.93
N PHE A 50 -14.82 -4.45 -4.66
CA PHE A 50 -14.98 -4.87 -6.05
C PHE A 50 -16.06 -5.95 -6.18
N ALA A 51 -15.98 -6.99 -5.34
CA ALA A 51 -16.95 -8.08 -5.29
C ALA A 51 -18.36 -7.58 -4.94
N PHE A 52 -18.47 -6.68 -3.98
CA PHE A 52 -19.73 -6.02 -3.61
C PHE A 52 -20.38 -5.32 -4.82
N PHE A 53 -19.64 -4.51 -5.57
CA PHE A 53 -20.20 -3.79 -6.72
C PHE A 53 -20.56 -4.68 -7.92
N LEU A 54 -19.92 -5.85 -8.02
CA LEU A 54 -20.26 -6.89 -8.98
C LEU A 54 -21.43 -7.77 -8.51
N ASN A 55 -21.86 -7.65 -7.25
CA ASN A 55 -22.82 -8.55 -6.62
C ASN A 55 -22.38 -10.02 -6.69
N MET A 56 -21.12 -10.28 -6.35
CA MET A 56 -20.48 -11.60 -6.38
C MET A 56 -19.80 -11.91 -5.04
N SER A 57 -19.48 -13.18 -4.82
CA SER A 57 -18.59 -13.57 -3.72
C SER A 57 -17.17 -13.05 -3.99
N VAL A 58 -16.39 -12.81 -2.92
CA VAL A 58 -14.98 -12.37 -3.06
C VAL A 58 -14.15 -13.37 -3.89
N PRO A 59 -14.23 -14.70 -3.67
CA PRO A 59 -13.50 -15.66 -4.50
C PRO A 59 -13.87 -15.60 -5.98
N ASP A 60 -15.16 -15.46 -6.31
CA ASP A 60 -15.60 -15.42 -7.71
C ASP A 60 -15.18 -14.11 -8.39
N ALA A 61 -15.26 -12.98 -7.69
CA ALA A 61 -14.79 -11.70 -8.20
C ALA A 61 -13.27 -11.69 -8.42
N GLN A 62 -12.50 -12.30 -7.51
CA GLN A 62 -11.05 -12.47 -7.67
C GLN A 62 -10.73 -13.38 -8.86
N LYS A 63 -11.43 -14.51 -9.00
CA LYS A 63 -11.28 -15.40 -10.15
C LYS A 63 -11.56 -14.66 -11.46
N LEU A 64 -12.66 -13.93 -11.54
CA LEU A 64 -13.00 -13.08 -12.69
C LEU A 64 -11.89 -12.07 -12.99
N SER A 65 -11.34 -11.42 -11.95
CA SER A 65 -10.27 -10.45 -12.13
C SER A 65 -9.01 -11.07 -12.76
N VAL A 66 -8.67 -12.30 -12.39
CA VAL A 66 -7.55 -13.03 -12.96
C VAL A 66 -7.85 -13.47 -14.39
N GLU A 67 -9.02 -14.06 -14.64
CA GLU A 67 -9.42 -14.56 -15.96
C GLU A 67 -9.56 -13.44 -17.00
N ALA A 68 -10.06 -12.27 -16.57
CA ALA A 68 -10.19 -11.09 -17.41
C ALA A 68 -8.93 -10.19 -17.41
N ASN A 69 -7.85 -10.61 -16.73
CA ASN A 69 -6.60 -9.86 -16.60
C ASN A 69 -6.80 -8.41 -16.09
N ILE A 70 -7.72 -8.24 -15.13
CA ILE A 70 -8.01 -6.97 -14.48
C ILE A 70 -6.95 -6.74 -13.39
N SER A 71 -6.09 -5.75 -13.61
CA SER A 71 -5.11 -5.33 -12.60
C SER A 71 -5.77 -4.64 -11.41
N MET A 72 -5.05 -4.51 -10.29
CA MET A 72 -5.49 -3.74 -9.13
C MET A 72 -5.92 -2.31 -9.51
N ALA A 73 -5.17 -1.63 -10.39
CA ALA A 73 -5.56 -0.33 -10.91
C ALA A 73 -6.87 -0.37 -11.73
N GLY A 74 -7.12 -1.48 -12.44
CA GLY A 74 -8.40 -1.72 -13.10
C GLY A 74 -9.56 -1.88 -12.11
N MET A 75 -9.36 -2.65 -11.04
CA MET A 75 -10.34 -2.81 -9.97
C MET A 75 -10.65 -1.48 -9.28
N ILE A 76 -9.62 -0.69 -8.94
CA ILE A 76 -9.78 0.64 -8.32
C ILE A 76 -10.60 1.56 -9.22
N ARG A 77 -10.30 1.62 -10.53
CA ARG A 77 -11.08 2.43 -11.47
C ARG A 77 -12.54 1.98 -11.54
N TYR A 78 -12.79 0.68 -11.57
CA TYR A 78 -14.16 0.16 -11.54
C TYR A 78 -14.88 0.57 -10.26
N ILE A 79 -14.24 0.40 -9.10
CA ILE A 79 -14.77 0.81 -7.80
C ILE A 79 -15.10 2.31 -7.80
N GLN A 80 -14.20 3.18 -8.27
CA GLN A 80 -14.41 4.63 -8.33
C GLN A 80 -15.68 5.01 -9.13
N VAL A 81 -15.88 4.38 -10.29
CA VAL A 81 -17.07 4.60 -11.12
C VAL A 81 -18.32 4.15 -10.36
N ARG A 82 -18.29 2.96 -9.77
CA ARG A 82 -19.45 2.37 -9.09
C ARG A 82 -19.82 3.06 -7.79
N ILE A 83 -18.85 3.59 -7.03
CA ILE A 83 -19.11 4.42 -5.86
C ILE A 83 -19.90 5.66 -6.28
N THR A 84 -19.47 6.33 -7.35
CA THR A 84 -20.13 7.55 -7.87
C THR A 84 -21.56 7.25 -8.34
N GLU A 85 -21.80 6.05 -8.88
CA GLU A 85 -23.11 5.59 -9.36
C GLU A 85 -23.98 4.92 -8.27
N SER A 86 -23.44 4.65 -7.08
CA SER A 86 -24.06 3.79 -6.06
C SER A 86 -25.38 4.32 -5.50
N GLY A 87 -25.67 5.61 -5.70
CA GLY A 87 -26.88 6.26 -5.18
C GLY A 87 -26.94 6.34 -3.65
N THR A 88 -25.81 6.13 -2.95
CA THR A 88 -25.77 6.31 -1.49
C THR A 88 -26.09 7.76 -1.12
N SER A 89 -26.81 7.96 -0.01
CA SER A 89 -27.17 9.29 0.48
C SER A 89 -26.03 10.00 1.20
N ASP A 90 -24.96 9.28 1.56
CA ASP A 90 -23.79 9.85 2.24
C ASP A 90 -22.70 10.26 1.23
N ASN A 91 -22.85 11.47 0.70
CA ASN A 91 -21.87 12.07 -0.22
C ASN A 91 -20.47 12.22 0.40
N GLN A 92 -20.38 12.39 1.72
CA GLN A 92 -19.09 12.55 2.37
C GLN A 92 -18.34 11.22 2.45
N ALA A 93 -19.03 10.09 2.60
CA ALA A 93 -18.41 8.76 2.52
C ALA A 93 -17.89 8.46 1.11
N ILE A 94 -18.61 8.89 0.07
CA ILE A 94 -18.13 8.84 -1.32
C ILE A 94 -16.83 9.63 -1.45
N ASP A 95 -16.82 10.90 -1.05
CA ASP A 95 -15.67 11.79 -1.19
C ASP A 95 -14.45 11.27 -0.41
N ASP A 96 -14.66 10.79 0.81
CA ASP A 96 -13.63 10.23 1.67
C ASP A 96 -13.01 8.97 1.05
N LEU A 97 -13.84 8.07 0.50
CA LEU A 97 -13.38 6.85 -0.14
C LEU A 97 -12.63 7.14 -1.45
N LEU A 98 -13.15 8.03 -2.30
CA LEU A 98 -12.47 8.45 -3.53
C LEU A 98 -11.11 9.10 -3.24
N HIS A 99 -11.04 9.95 -2.20
CA HIS A 99 -9.79 10.51 -1.74
C HIS A 99 -8.81 9.42 -1.29
N THR A 100 -9.29 8.48 -0.48
CA THR A 100 -8.48 7.36 0.04
C THR A 100 -7.91 6.50 -1.08
N LEU A 101 -8.71 6.18 -2.12
CA LEU A 101 -8.23 5.44 -3.30
C LEU A 101 -7.12 6.17 -4.04
N LYS A 102 -7.23 7.51 -4.18
CA LYS A 102 -6.17 8.34 -4.78
C LYS A 102 -4.89 8.32 -3.95
N VAL A 103 -5.00 8.33 -2.63
CA VAL A 103 -3.84 8.23 -1.73
C VAL A 103 -3.17 6.86 -1.87
N PHE A 104 -3.94 5.78 -1.99
CA PHE A 104 -3.41 4.43 -2.20
C PHE A 104 -2.67 4.26 -3.54
N ASP A 105 -3.16 4.85 -4.62
CA ASP A 105 -2.46 4.85 -5.92
C ASP A 105 -1.04 5.44 -5.81
N ALA A 106 -0.85 6.47 -4.97
CA ALA A 106 0.48 7.05 -4.74
C ALA A 106 1.42 6.08 -4.00
N VAL A 107 0.91 5.33 -3.03
CA VAL A 107 1.69 4.32 -2.27
C VAL A 107 2.05 3.11 -3.14
N SER A 108 1.19 2.77 -4.12
CA SER A 108 1.43 1.68 -5.08
C SER A 108 2.72 1.86 -5.89
N MET A 109 3.14 3.10 -6.12
CA MET A 109 4.43 3.40 -6.76
C MET A 109 5.62 2.96 -5.93
N ILE A 110 5.52 3.02 -4.59
CA ILE A 110 6.56 2.56 -3.66
C ILE A 110 6.61 1.03 -3.66
N ARG A 111 5.45 0.36 -3.62
CA ARG A 111 5.34 -1.11 -3.75
C ARG A 111 6.03 -1.61 -5.01
N HIS A 112 5.85 -0.92 -6.14
CA HIS A 112 6.52 -1.30 -7.38
C HIS A 112 8.05 -1.29 -7.25
N LYS A 113 8.62 -0.27 -6.59
CA LYS A 113 10.07 -0.20 -6.34
C LYS A 113 10.51 -1.34 -5.43
N ILE A 114 9.82 -1.52 -4.30
CA ILE A 114 10.16 -2.55 -3.29
C ILE A 114 10.21 -3.96 -3.90
N VAL A 115 9.25 -4.29 -4.76
CA VAL A 115 9.08 -5.66 -5.29
C VAL A 115 9.88 -5.92 -6.56
N HIS A 116 10.13 -4.89 -7.39
CA HIS A 116 10.70 -5.10 -8.73
C HIS A 116 12.09 -4.49 -8.94
N TRP A 117 12.58 -3.64 -8.03
CA TRP A 117 13.92 -3.08 -8.13
C TRP A 117 14.93 -3.94 -7.35
N GLN A 118 16.19 -3.83 -7.70
CA GLN A 118 17.28 -4.53 -7.04
C GLN A 118 17.68 -3.77 -5.77
N TRP A 119 17.67 -4.45 -4.64
CA TRP A 119 18.10 -3.90 -3.35
C TRP A 119 19.63 -3.85 -3.26
N GLY A 120 20.15 -2.73 -2.78
CA GLY A 120 21.55 -2.60 -2.37
C GLY A 120 21.83 -3.39 -1.09
N LEU A 121 23.12 -3.67 -0.85
CA LEU A 121 23.62 -4.35 0.34
C LEU A 121 24.15 -3.34 1.38
N ASN A 122 23.61 -2.12 1.37
CA ASN A 122 24.06 -1.05 2.26
C ASN A 122 23.36 -1.14 3.62
N GLU A 123 24.15 -0.96 4.69
CA GLU A 123 23.69 -0.96 6.08
C GLU A 123 23.32 0.45 6.54
N GLY A 124 22.56 0.55 7.64
CA GLY A 124 22.22 1.82 8.30
C GLY A 124 20.77 2.28 8.11
N PRO A 125 20.49 3.59 8.26
CA PRO A 125 19.13 4.15 8.25
C PRO A 125 18.53 4.29 6.85
N THR A 126 19.28 3.91 5.82
CA THR A 126 18.83 4.00 4.43
C THR A 126 19.10 2.70 3.67
N ALA A 127 18.27 2.41 2.67
CA ALA A 127 18.40 1.27 1.76
C ALA A 127 18.35 1.76 0.30
N SER A 128 19.37 1.43 -0.49
CA SER A 128 19.39 1.77 -1.92
C SER A 128 18.55 0.78 -2.73
N LEU A 129 17.84 1.30 -3.74
CA LEU A 129 17.22 0.48 -4.78
C LEU A 129 17.63 0.97 -6.16
N THR A 130 17.89 0.01 -7.04
CA THR A 130 18.31 0.26 -8.41
C THR A 130 17.40 -0.48 -9.39
N ASN A 131 16.97 0.20 -10.45
CA ASN A 131 16.24 -0.41 -11.57
C ASN A 131 17.22 -0.75 -12.70
N LEU A 132 17.75 -1.98 -12.66
CA LEU A 132 18.66 -2.48 -13.70
C LEU A 132 17.92 -2.95 -14.96
N ILE A 133 16.61 -3.19 -14.89
CA ILE A 133 15.85 -3.84 -15.97
C ILE A 133 15.35 -2.84 -17.02
N LYS A 134 15.04 -1.59 -16.62
CA LYS A 134 14.56 -0.54 -17.54
C LYS A 134 15.05 0.86 -17.14
N PRO A 135 16.35 1.17 -17.18
CA PRO A 135 16.83 2.52 -16.88
C PRO A 135 16.39 3.48 -18.00
N LYS A 136 15.34 4.27 -17.74
CA LYS A 136 14.87 5.33 -18.66
C LYS A 136 15.75 6.58 -18.62
N SER A 137 16.50 6.79 -17.53
CA SER A 137 17.61 7.75 -17.39
C SER A 137 18.42 7.47 -16.11
N PRO A 138 19.70 7.91 -16.01
CA PRO A 138 20.53 7.71 -14.82
C PRO A 138 19.95 8.32 -13.55
N ALA A 139 19.31 9.49 -13.66
CA ALA A 139 18.68 10.18 -12.52
C ALA A 139 17.40 9.49 -11.99
N LYS A 140 16.86 8.50 -12.72
CA LYS A 140 15.64 7.75 -12.35
C LYS A 140 15.91 6.26 -12.12
N SER A 141 17.15 5.80 -12.25
CA SER A 141 17.50 4.39 -12.09
C SER A 141 17.81 4.01 -10.66
N ASN A 142 18.16 4.97 -9.79
CA ASN A 142 18.51 4.71 -8.39
C ASN A 142 17.62 5.53 -7.46
N THR A 143 17.31 4.99 -6.29
CA THR A 143 16.62 5.70 -5.22
C THR A 143 17.12 5.19 -3.87
N THR A 144 16.85 5.94 -2.82
CA THR A 144 17.17 5.57 -1.46
C THR A 144 15.89 5.65 -0.65
N LEU A 145 15.57 4.59 0.10
CA LEU A 145 14.49 4.59 1.07
C LEU A 145 15.07 4.78 2.46
N ASN A 146 14.58 5.77 3.19
CA ASN A 146 14.86 5.92 4.61
C ASN A 146 13.92 5.00 5.41
N ILE A 147 14.42 4.41 6.50
CA ILE A 147 13.62 3.54 7.36
C ILE A 147 12.39 4.24 7.93
N ASP A 148 12.49 5.51 8.31
CA ASP A 148 11.39 6.26 8.89
C ASP A 148 10.33 6.58 7.83
N ASP A 149 10.75 6.87 6.59
CA ASP A 149 9.82 7.03 5.46
C ASP A 149 9.06 5.74 5.20
N LEU A 150 9.75 4.59 5.22
CA LEU A 150 9.11 3.29 5.02
C LEU A 150 8.12 2.94 6.16
N ARG A 151 8.47 3.25 7.42
CA ARG A 151 7.56 3.12 8.57
C ARG A 151 6.34 4.03 8.45
N ASN A 152 6.54 5.27 7.99
CA ASN A 152 5.45 6.21 7.74
C ASN A 152 4.49 5.70 6.65
N GLU A 153 5.03 5.10 5.59
CA GLU A 153 4.22 4.47 4.54
C GLU A 153 3.48 3.23 5.05
N CYS A 154 4.08 2.43 5.95
CA CYS A 154 3.38 1.33 6.63
C CYS A 154 2.18 1.83 7.44
N LEU A 155 2.37 2.90 8.23
CA LEU A 155 1.28 3.51 9.00
C LEU A 155 0.20 4.07 8.07
N LYS A 156 0.59 4.73 6.99
CA LYS A 156 -0.33 5.28 5.99
C LYS A 156 -1.18 4.19 5.34
N LEU A 157 -0.61 3.02 5.02
CA LEU A 157 -1.37 1.86 4.55
C LEU A 157 -2.42 1.39 5.57
N MET A 158 -2.10 1.38 6.87
CA MET A 158 -3.08 1.00 7.89
C MET A 158 -4.21 2.03 8.04
N LYS A 159 -3.92 3.31 7.87
CA LYS A 159 -4.97 4.33 7.84
C LYS A 159 -5.84 4.23 6.59
N ILE A 160 -5.24 3.93 5.43
CA ILE A 160 -5.97 3.64 4.19
C ILE A 160 -6.89 2.43 4.39
N LEU A 161 -6.38 1.35 4.98
CA LEU A 161 -7.15 0.15 5.29
C LEU A 161 -8.38 0.48 6.14
N GLN A 162 -8.18 1.23 7.22
CA GLN A 162 -9.25 1.65 8.12
C GLN A 162 -10.28 2.52 7.38
N ALA A 163 -9.82 3.52 6.63
CA ALA A 163 -10.70 4.42 5.88
C ALA A 163 -11.52 3.66 4.82
N ILE A 164 -10.92 2.70 4.11
CA ILE A 164 -11.65 1.85 3.16
C ILE A 164 -12.69 0.99 3.87
N ALA A 165 -12.32 0.34 4.98
CA ALA A 165 -13.23 -0.51 5.72
C ALA A 165 -14.44 0.28 6.25
N LEU A 166 -14.21 1.41 6.92
CA LEU A 166 -15.28 2.21 7.53
C LEU A 166 -16.17 2.90 6.50
N ASN A 167 -15.60 3.51 5.46
CA ASN A 167 -16.42 4.06 4.38
C ASN A 167 -17.13 2.93 3.61
N GLY A 168 -16.50 1.77 3.46
CA GLY A 168 -17.10 0.58 2.85
C GLY A 168 -18.37 0.10 3.55
N GLU A 169 -18.39 0.09 4.89
CA GLU A 169 -19.61 -0.21 5.67
C GLU A 169 -20.77 0.75 5.35
N ILE A 170 -20.46 2.03 5.17
CA ILE A 170 -21.46 3.05 4.80
C ILE A 170 -21.95 2.83 3.37
N ILE A 171 -21.04 2.60 2.42
CA ILE A 171 -21.38 2.34 1.01
C ILE A 171 -22.21 1.05 0.86
N ARG A 172 -21.92 0.03 1.66
CA ARG A 172 -22.69 -1.23 1.70
C ARG A 172 -24.04 -1.09 2.40
N GLY A 173 -24.29 0.03 3.09
CA GLY A 173 -25.51 0.24 3.88
C GLY A 173 -25.56 -0.59 5.16
N THR A 174 -24.44 -1.16 5.60
CA THR A 174 -24.35 -1.98 6.82
C THR A 174 -24.40 -1.13 8.07
N MET A 175 -23.77 0.06 8.02
CA MET A 175 -23.76 1.03 9.11
C MET A 175 -23.87 2.46 8.56
N THR A 176 -24.44 3.37 9.34
CA THR A 176 -24.37 4.80 9.06
C THR A 176 -23.11 5.42 9.66
N ARG A 177 -22.65 6.55 9.12
CA ARG A 177 -21.54 7.31 9.71
C ARG A 177 -21.77 7.63 11.19
N ALA A 178 -23.00 8.00 11.55
CA ALA A 178 -23.36 8.32 12.94
C ALA A 178 -23.14 7.12 13.88
N GLN A 179 -23.59 5.93 13.48
CA GLN A 179 -23.38 4.70 14.25
C GLN A 179 -21.90 4.37 14.43
N ILE A 180 -21.08 4.57 13.40
CA ILE A 180 -19.63 4.35 13.49
C ILE A 180 -19.01 5.31 14.51
N LEU A 181 -19.40 6.60 14.47
CA LEU A 181 -18.87 7.63 15.37
C LEU A 181 -19.31 7.42 16.83
N GLU A 182 -20.48 6.84 17.07
CA GLU A 182 -20.93 6.47 18.41
C GLU A 182 -20.09 5.32 19.01
N ILE A 183 -19.62 4.39 18.17
CA ILE A 183 -18.81 3.23 18.60
C ILE A 183 -17.32 3.62 18.73
N ARG A 184 -16.82 4.47 17.85
CA ARG A 184 -15.39 4.81 17.71
C ARG A 184 -15.10 6.20 18.29
N THR A 185 -15.08 6.29 19.61
CA THR A 185 -14.85 7.56 20.34
C THR A 185 -13.38 7.83 20.66
N ASP A 186 -12.47 6.92 20.31
CA ASP A 186 -11.05 6.95 20.65
C ASP A 186 -10.22 7.89 19.76
N THR A 187 -10.80 8.40 18.67
CA THR A 187 -10.13 9.30 17.73
C THR A 187 -11.11 10.27 17.08
N SER A 188 -10.60 11.27 16.34
CA SER A 188 -11.44 12.22 15.63
C SER A 188 -12.07 11.60 14.36
N PRO A 189 -13.26 12.08 13.94
CA PRO A 189 -13.92 11.63 12.71
C PRO A 189 -13.01 11.67 11.48
N GLU A 190 -12.24 12.74 11.32
CA GLU A 190 -11.38 12.93 10.14
C GLU A 190 -10.31 11.84 10.04
N LYS A 191 -9.76 11.41 11.18
CA LYS A 191 -8.77 10.33 11.25
C LYS A 191 -9.36 8.94 11.06
N LEU A 192 -10.68 8.79 11.22
CA LEU A 192 -11.36 7.52 10.98
C LEU A 192 -11.54 7.27 9.50
N PHE A 193 -12.05 8.28 8.78
CA PHE A 193 -12.51 8.13 7.41
C PHE A 193 -11.49 8.59 6.36
N ARG A 194 -10.36 9.21 6.74
CA ARG A 194 -9.28 9.60 5.83
C ARG A 194 -7.88 9.25 6.38
N PRO A 195 -6.93 8.87 5.50
CA PRO A 195 -5.54 8.59 5.86
C PRO A 195 -4.65 9.82 6.12
#